data_AF-A0A521Z1G6-F1
#
_entry.id   AF-A0A521Z1G6-F1
#
_cell.length_a   1.000
_cell.length_b   1.000
_cell.length_c   1.000
_cell.angle_alpha   90.00
_cell.angle_beta   90.00
_cell.angle_gamma   90.00
#
_symmetry.space_group_name_H-M   'P 1'
#
loop_
_entity.id
_entity.type
_entity.pdbx_description
1 polymer ?
#
loop_
_entity_poly.entity_id
_entity_poly.type
_entity_poly.pdbx_seq_one_letter_code
_entity_poly.pdbx_strand_id
1 'polypeptide(L)'
;MLIVVAPLGDEIIGKYQFERYCENAREVKIYATIPVGEDLYTPDGTWRLSVRPVPREELVRLNKFAESMIRWDRGPLTPPQVPGAILIHEHQEKLYDARTGRLLAEYKIYSNSGGWLKRTFGTGAAIGGFMIRQQCFPSIVQENRLMESLLPYSGGKERGK
;
A
#
# COMPACT_ATOMS: atom_id res chain seq x y z
N MET A 1 -7.92 41.45 -8.40
CA MET A 1 -8.36 40.25 -7.63
C MET A 1 -8.17 38.99 -8.49
N LEU A 2 -6.91 38.62 -8.76
CA LEU A 2 -6.54 37.51 -9.67
C LEU A 2 -5.47 36.59 -9.06
N ILE A 3 -4.76 37.09 -8.04
CA ILE A 3 -3.61 36.41 -7.41
C ILE A 3 -4.05 35.24 -6.50
N VAL A 4 -5.30 35.22 -6.03
CA VAL A 4 -5.82 34.16 -5.14
C VAL A 4 -6.51 33.02 -5.93
N VAL A 5 -6.92 33.26 -7.18
CA VAL A 5 -7.66 32.27 -8.00
C VAL A 5 -6.73 31.21 -8.60
N ALA A 6 -5.54 31.61 -9.04
CA ALA A 6 -4.58 30.67 -9.65
C ALA A 6 -4.11 29.55 -8.68
N PRO A 7 -3.73 29.85 -7.42
CA PRO A 7 -3.33 28.81 -6.47
C PRO A 7 -4.47 27.85 -6.09
N LEU A 8 -5.72 28.33 -6.06
CA LEU A 8 -6.89 27.48 -5.82
C LEU A 8 -7.18 26.57 -7.03
N GLY A 9 -7.02 27.09 -8.26
CA GLY A 9 -7.17 26.31 -9.49
C GLY A 9 -6.15 25.17 -9.59
N ASP A 10 -4.89 25.43 -9.26
CA ASP A 10 -3.82 24.43 -9.29
C ASP A 10 -4.05 23.28 -8.29
N GLU A 11 -4.61 23.58 -7.11
CA GLU A 11 -4.97 22.54 -6.13
C GLU A 11 -6.12 21.66 -6.64
N ILE A 12 -7.13 22.23 -7.31
CA ILE A 12 -8.24 21.46 -7.88
C ILE A 12 -7.76 20.58 -9.04
N ILE A 13 -7.00 21.16 -9.98
CA ILE A 13 -6.46 20.41 -11.12
C ILE A 13 -5.51 19.32 -10.62
N GLY A 14 -4.63 19.66 -9.67
CA GLY A 14 -3.70 18.73 -9.05
C GLY A 14 -4.40 17.58 -8.31
N LYS A 15 -5.54 17.84 -7.67
CA LYS A 15 -6.38 16.80 -7.07
C LYS A 15 -6.85 15.78 -8.10
N TYR A 16 -7.44 16.22 -9.21
CA TYR A 16 -7.93 15.30 -10.25
C TYR A 16 -6.78 14.53 -10.91
N GLN A 17 -5.62 15.17 -11.12
CA GLN A 17 -4.43 14.49 -11.60
C GLN A 17 -3.96 13.42 -10.62
N PHE A 18 -3.92 13.73 -9.33
CA PHE A 18 -3.57 12.77 -8.28
C PHE A 18 -4.56 11.60 -8.22
N GLU A 19 -5.87 11.87 -8.26
CA GLU A 19 -6.90 10.82 -8.28
C GLU A 19 -6.76 9.90 -9.49
N ARG A 20 -6.46 10.45 -10.68
CA ARG A 20 -6.18 9.65 -11.88
C ARG A 20 -4.94 8.77 -11.73
N TYR A 21 -3.86 9.28 -11.12
CA TYR A 21 -2.69 8.46 -10.80
C TYR A 21 -3.07 7.33 -9.82
N CYS A 22 -3.89 7.63 -8.80
CA CYS A 22 -4.36 6.63 -7.85
C CYS A 22 -5.24 5.55 -8.48
N GLU A 23 -6.07 5.89 -9.47
CA GLU A 23 -6.85 4.90 -10.23
C GLU A 23 -5.94 3.94 -11.00
N ASN A 24 -4.87 4.45 -11.61
CA ASN A 24 -3.90 3.63 -12.33
C ASN A 24 -2.97 2.81 -11.40
N ALA A 25 -2.87 3.15 -10.12
CA ALA A 25 -2.08 2.44 -9.11
C ALA A 25 -2.90 1.42 -8.29
N ARG A 26 -4.14 1.11 -8.67
CA ARG A 26 -4.96 0.15 -7.92
C ARG A 26 -4.47 -1.29 -8.02
N GLU A 27 -3.66 -1.59 -9.03
CA GLU A 27 -3.20 -2.95 -9.31
C GLU A 27 -1.94 -3.31 -8.50
N VAL A 28 -1.93 -4.56 -8.02
CA VAL A 28 -0.72 -5.23 -7.52
C VAL A 28 -0.40 -6.35 -8.49
N LYS A 29 0.83 -6.39 -8.98
CA LYS A 29 1.30 -7.49 -9.80
C LYS A 29 1.90 -8.54 -8.89
N ILE A 30 1.31 -9.74 -8.88
CA ILE A 30 1.82 -10.89 -8.11
C ILE A 30 2.54 -11.83 -9.09
N TYR A 31 3.82 -12.06 -8.85
CA TYR A 31 4.70 -12.90 -9.66
C TYR A 31 4.92 -14.28 -9.04
N ALA A 32 4.78 -14.37 -7.71
CA ALA A 32 5.06 -15.58 -6.97
C ALA A 32 4.40 -15.56 -5.58
N THR A 33 4.34 -16.73 -4.97
CA THR A 33 3.85 -16.94 -3.62
C THR A 33 4.81 -17.84 -2.84
N ILE A 34 4.78 -17.73 -1.51
CA ILE A 34 5.47 -18.61 -0.58
C ILE A 34 4.41 -19.46 0.10
N PRO A 35 4.22 -20.74 -0.28
CA PRO A 35 3.28 -21.60 0.41
C PRO A 35 3.65 -21.74 1.89
N VAL A 36 2.69 -21.55 2.79
CA VAL A 36 2.88 -21.64 4.24
C VAL A 36 1.91 -22.65 4.86
N GLY A 37 2.25 -23.18 6.02
CA GLY A 37 1.46 -24.20 6.71
C GLY A 37 0.58 -23.64 7.82
N GLU A 38 0.30 -24.50 8.80
CA GLU A 38 -0.54 -24.20 9.96
C GLU A 38 0.07 -23.16 10.92
N ASP A 39 1.30 -22.69 10.66
CA ASP A 39 1.91 -21.57 11.40
C ASP A 39 1.12 -20.27 11.20
N LEU A 40 0.60 -20.04 10.00
CA LEU A 40 -0.17 -18.83 9.65
C LEU A 40 -1.65 -19.11 9.36
N TYR A 41 -2.01 -20.37 9.18
CA TYR A 41 -3.39 -20.80 8.94
C TYR A 41 -3.87 -21.76 10.02
N THR A 42 -5.16 -21.79 10.26
CA THR A 42 -5.79 -22.88 11.00
C THR A 42 -5.79 -24.16 10.14
N PRO A 43 -5.99 -25.36 10.71
CA PRO A 43 -6.00 -26.61 9.94
C PRO A 43 -7.03 -26.65 8.80
N ASP A 44 -8.14 -25.92 8.94
CA ASP A 44 -9.19 -25.74 7.93
C ASP A 44 -8.83 -24.72 6.83
N GLY A 45 -7.63 -24.11 6.89
CA GLY A 45 -7.15 -23.15 5.90
C GLY A 45 -7.61 -21.72 6.11
N THR A 46 -8.08 -21.36 7.32
CA THR A 46 -8.44 -19.98 7.66
C THR A 46 -7.21 -19.18 8.09
N TRP A 47 -7.01 -18.00 7.52
CA TRP A 47 -5.90 -17.11 7.88
C TRP A 47 -5.96 -16.70 9.35
N ARG A 48 -4.98 -17.07 10.17
CA ARG A 48 -5.04 -16.85 11.63
C ARG A 48 -5.11 -15.38 12.03
N LEU A 49 -4.59 -14.47 11.19
CA LEU A 49 -4.69 -13.03 11.44
C LEU A 49 -6.09 -12.44 11.17
N SER A 50 -6.97 -13.17 10.45
CA SER A 50 -8.35 -12.73 10.19
C SER A 50 -9.35 -13.25 11.23
N VAL A 51 -9.05 -14.35 11.92
CA VAL A 51 -9.89 -14.91 13.00
C VAL A 51 -9.94 -13.92 14.15
N ARG A 52 -11.13 -13.55 14.66
CA ARG A 52 -11.27 -12.67 15.83
C ARG A 52 -12.03 -13.39 16.94
N PRO A 53 -11.64 -13.22 18.22
CA PRO A 53 -10.52 -12.42 18.72
C PRO A 53 -9.17 -13.16 18.66
N VAL A 54 -8.08 -12.48 18.28
CA VAL A 54 -6.69 -12.98 18.46
C VAL A 54 -6.06 -12.27 19.66
N PRO A 55 -5.46 -12.99 20.63
CA PRO A 55 -4.65 -12.37 21.68
C PRO A 55 -3.55 -11.48 21.08
N ARG A 56 -3.27 -10.33 21.70
CA ARG A 56 -2.31 -9.33 21.17
C ARG A 56 -0.92 -9.92 20.95
N GLU A 57 -0.45 -10.77 21.87
CA GLU A 57 0.86 -11.42 21.79
C GLU A 57 0.95 -12.35 20.57
N GLU A 58 -0.10 -13.12 20.34
CA GLU A 58 -0.21 -14.00 19.18
C GLU A 58 -0.29 -13.19 17.88
N LEU A 59 -1.04 -12.10 17.85
CA LEU A 59 -1.10 -11.18 16.71
C LEU A 59 0.30 -10.65 16.35
N VAL A 60 1.07 -10.20 17.35
CA VAL A 60 2.44 -9.71 17.15
C VAL A 60 3.35 -10.82 16.65
N ARG A 61 3.24 -12.03 17.22
CA ARG A 61 4.04 -13.19 16.79
C ARG A 61 3.75 -13.56 15.34
N LEU A 62 2.47 -13.67 14.96
CA LEU A 62 2.05 -14.03 13.61
C LEU A 62 2.46 -12.97 12.58
N ASN A 63 2.28 -11.68 12.89
CA ASN A 63 2.73 -10.60 12.02
C ASN A 63 4.26 -10.64 11.83
N LYS A 64 5.04 -10.77 12.91
CA LYS A 64 6.50 -10.87 12.81
C LYS A 64 6.94 -12.07 11.98
N PHE A 65 6.28 -13.21 12.15
CA PHE A 65 6.59 -14.41 11.38
C PHE A 65 6.28 -14.22 9.89
N ALA A 66 5.11 -13.69 9.55
CA ALA A 66 4.74 -13.39 8.17
C ALA A 66 5.69 -12.36 7.54
N GLU A 67 6.01 -11.27 8.25
CA GLU A 67 6.96 -10.25 7.80
C GLU A 67 8.38 -10.80 7.63
N SER A 68 8.79 -11.80 8.42
CA SER A 68 10.13 -12.40 8.29
C SER A 68 10.34 -13.16 6.99
N MET A 69 9.26 -13.57 6.30
CA MET A 69 9.34 -14.25 5.02
C MET A 69 9.44 -13.29 3.83
N ILE A 70 9.13 -12.00 4.04
CA ILE A 70 9.02 -11.02 2.97
C ILE A 70 9.97 -9.85 3.21
N ARG A 71 10.90 -9.65 2.29
CA ARG A 71 11.75 -8.47 2.27
C ARG A 71 11.07 -7.37 1.46
N TRP A 72 10.85 -6.24 2.11
CA TRP A 72 10.29 -5.03 1.51
C TRP A 72 11.39 -4.16 0.91
N ASP A 73 11.21 -3.76 -0.34
CA ASP A 73 12.03 -2.78 -1.04
C ASP A 73 11.11 -1.64 -1.46
N ARG A 74 11.26 -0.51 -0.76
CA ARG A 74 10.46 0.71 -1.01
C ARG A 74 11.06 1.57 -2.12
N GLY A 75 12.13 1.12 -2.77
CA GLY A 75 12.89 1.91 -3.71
C GLY A 75 13.68 3.04 -3.04
N PRO A 76 13.99 4.12 -3.78
CA PRO A 76 14.85 5.19 -3.30
C PRO A 76 14.19 6.00 -2.17
N LEU A 77 15.01 6.47 -1.21
CA LEU A 77 14.57 7.36 -0.13
C LEU A 77 13.90 8.64 -0.64
N THR A 78 14.31 9.12 -1.81
CA THR A 78 13.69 10.24 -2.51
C THR A 78 12.93 9.69 -3.73
N PRO A 79 11.60 9.51 -3.63
CA PRO A 79 10.80 8.98 -4.71
C PRO A 79 10.76 9.96 -5.89
N PRO A 80 10.78 9.45 -7.14
CA PRO A 80 10.66 10.29 -8.33
C PRO A 80 9.36 11.09 -8.30
N GLN A 81 9.45 12.34 -8.74
CA GLN A 81 8.28 13.19 -8.92
C GLN A 81 7.63 12.89 -10.28
N VAL A 82 6.31 12.77 -10.31
CA VAL A 82 5.55 12.66 -11.56
C VAL A 82 4.97 14.03 -11.96
N PRO A 83 4.72 14.27 -13.27
CA PRO A 83 4.15 15.53 -13.73
C PRO A 83 2.78 15.80 -13.11
N GLY A 84 2.60 17.01 -12.56
CA GLY A 84 1.34 17.47 -12.00
C GLY A 84 1.39 18.95 -11.58
N ALA A 85 0.21 19.56 -11.45
CA ALA A 85 0.05 20.94 -10.93
C ALA A 85 0.43 21.05 -9.44
N ILE A 86 0.43 19.92 -8.74
CA ILE A 86 0.92 19.78 -7.36
C ILE A 86 2.09 18.80 -7.31
N LEU A 87 2.85 18.82 -6.21
CA LEU A 87 3.93 17.86 -6.00
C LEU A 87 3.34 16.45 -5.74
N ILE A 88 3.54 15.55 -6.70
CA ILE A 88 3.14 14.15 -6.62
C ILE A 88 4.40 13.29 -6.76
N HIS A 89 4.60 12.37 -5.83
CA HIS A 89 5.68 11.39 -5.84
C HIS A 89 5.14 9.99 -6.13
N GLU A 90 5.85 9.25 -6.97
CA GLU A 90 5.61 7.83 -7.23
C GLU A 90 6.59 6.98 -6.41
N HIS A 91 6.06 6.05 -5.62
CA HIS A 91 6.83 5.00 -4.97
C HIS A 91 6.51 3.69 -5.66
N GLN A 92 7.54 2.93 -6.02
CA GLN A 92 7.38 1.55 -6.49
C GLN A 92 7.85 0.62 -5.37
N GLU A 93 6.92 -0.10 -4.78
CA GLU A 93 7.23 -1.10 -3.76
C GLU A 93 7.38 -2.47 -4.41
N LYS A 94 8.43 -3.18 -4.01
CA LYS A 94 8.71 -4.55 -4.42
C LYS A 94 8.86 -5.42 -3.18
N LEU A 95 8.24 -6.59 -3.23
CA LEU A 95 8.25 -7.56 -2.16
C LEU A 95 8.98 -8.79 -2.68
N TYR A 96 9.99 -9.24 -1.94
CA TYR A 96 10.80 -10.39 -2.29
C TYR A 96 10.69 -11.47 -1.22
N ASP A 97 10.82 -12.73 -1.62
CA ASP A 97 11.07 -13.83 -0.69
C ASP A 97 12.38 -13.56 0.04
N ALA A 98 12.33 -13.46 1.36
CA ALA A 98 13.49 -13.15 2.19
C ALA A 98 14.58 -14.24 2.14
N ARG A 99 14.20 -15.49 1.85
CA ARG A 99 15.12 -16.63 1.77
C ARG A 99 15.75 -16.76 0.39
N THR A 100 14.93 -16.64 -0.66
CA THR A 100 15.37 -16.93 -2.04
C THR A 100 15.70 -15.68 -2.86
N GLY A 101 15.29 -14.49 -2.40
CA GLY A 101 15.42 -13.25 -3.14
C GLY A 101 14.47 -13.14 -4.34
N ARG A 102 13.58 -14.11 -4.56
CA ARG A 102 12.61 -14.11 -5.66
C ARG A 102 11.60 -12.98 -5.50
N LEU A 103 11.29 -12.26 -6.59
CA LEU A 103 10.23 -11.25 -6.59
C LEU A 103 8.86 -11.92 -6.41
N LEU A 104 8.12 -11.48 -5.39
CA LEU A 104 6.77 -11.96 -5.06
C LEU A 104 5.71 -11.04 -5.63
N ALA A 105 5.83 -9.74 -5.38
CA ALA A 105 4.89 -8.75 -5.87
C ALA A 105 5.55 -7.40 -6.10
N GLU A 106 4.93 -6.58 -6.95
CA GLU A 106 5.23 -5.16 -7.04
C GLU A 106 3.95 -4.35 -7.19
N TYR A 107 3.96 -3.13 -6.66
CA TYR A 107 2.88 -2.18 -6.84
C TYR A 107 3.35 -0.73 -6.69
N LYS A 108 2.51 0.19 -7.13
CA LYS A 108 2.77 1.63 -7.06
C LYS A 108 1.97 2.26 -5.94
N ILE A 109 2.57 3.24 -5.28
CA ILE A 109 1.92 4.14 -4.33
C ILE A 109 2.17 5.54 -4.86
N TYR A 110 1.13 6.38 -4.90
CA TYR A 110 1.33 7.81 -5.12
C TYR A 110 1.07 8.56 -3.82
N SER A 111 1.96 9.51 -3.53
CA SER A 111 1.81 10.45 -2.43
C SER A 111 1.83 11.86 -2.96
N ASN A 112 1.00 12.74 -2.41
CA ASN A 112 1.11 14.17 -2.66
C ASN A 112 1.61 14.90 -1.42
N SER A 113 2.43 15.92 -1.67
CA SER A 113 2.88 16.85 -0.63
C SER A 113 2.03 18.12 -0.57
N GLY A 114 0.99 18.22 -1.41
CA GLY A 114 0.11 19.39 -1.55
C GLY A 114 0.61 20.42 -2.57
N GLY A 115 -0.28 21.34 -2.96
CA GLY A 115 0.07 22.49 -3.79
C GLY A 115 0.63 23.67 -3.00
N TRP A 116 0.66 24.85 -3.63
CA TRP A 116 1.24 26.06 -3.05
C TRP A 116 0.51 26.51 -1.77
N LEU A 117 -0.82 26.39 -1.71
CA LEU A 117 -1.61 26.83 -0.55
C LEU A 117 -1.34 25.98 0.68
N LYS A 118 -1.25 24.65 0.52
CA LYS A 118 -0.89 23.74 1.62
C LYS A 118 0.55 23.94 2.11
N ARG A 119 1.48 24.32 1.22
CA ARG A 119 2.89 24.58 1.56
C ARG A 119 3.11 25.95 2.20
N THR A 120 2.41 26.99 1.75
CA THR A 120 2.62 28.37 2.20
C THR A 120 1.92 28.68 3.52
N PHE A 121 0.74 28.12 3.78
CA PHE A 121 -0.05 28.51 4.95
C PHE A 121 0.10 27.62 6.19
N GLY A 122 0.85 26.50 6.12
CA GLY A 122 1.32 25.70 7.27
C GLY A 122 0.26 25.23 8.29
N THR A 123 -1.02 25.54 8.08
CA THR A 123 -2.11 25.37 9.05
C THR A 123 -2.79 24.05 8.76
N GLY A 124 -2.31 23.02 9.47
CA GLY A 124 -2.69 21.62 9.32
C GLY A 124 -4.14 21.23 9.63
N ALA A 125 -5.16 22.04 9.34
CA ALA A 125 -6.56 21.59 9.53
C ALA A 125 -7.67 22.34 8.76
N ALA A 126 -7.52 23.60 8.37
CA ALA A 126 -8.74 24.41 8.14
C ALA A 126 -9.20 24.63 6.68
N ILE A 127 -8.33 24.60 5.65
CA ILE A 127 -8.77 24.93 4.28
C ILE A 127 -8.25 23.95 3.19
N GLY A 128 -7.04 23.39 3.35
CA GLY A 128 -6.44 22.49 2.34
C GLY A 128 -6.29 21.02 2.73
N GLY A 129 -6.32 20.70 4.03
CA GLY A 129 -6.11 19.33 4.53
C GLY A 129 -7.26 18.36 4.29
N PHE A 130 -8.49 18.89 4.13
CA PHE A 130 -9.70 18.09 3.99
C PHE A 130 -10.00 17.66 2.54
N MET A 131 -9.35 18.25 1.53
CA MET A 131 -9.79 18.09 0.15
C MET A 131 -9.03 17.05 -0.69
N ILE A 132 -7.81 16.66 -0.29
CA ILE A 132 -6.95 15.77 -1.09
C ILE A 132 -6.33 14.69 -0.20
N ARG A 133 -6.58 13.41 -0.54
CA ARG A 133 -5.91 12.26 0.11
C ARG A 133 -4.40 12.42 -0.01
N GLN A 134 -3.65 12.25 1.09
CA GLN A 134 -2.19 12.45 1.05
C GLN A 134 -1.45 11.31 0.35
N GLN A 135 -1.99 10.10 0.42
CA GLN A 135 -1.41 8.90 -0.16
C GLN A 135 -2.53 7.98 -0.67
N CYS A 136 -2.23 7.18 -1.68
CA CYS A 136 -3.12 6.13 -2.15
C CYS A 136 -2.36 4.83 -2.36
N PHE A 137 -2.89 3.77 -1.74
CA PHE A 137 -2.39 2.41 -1.85
C PHE A 137 -3.35 1.58 -2.72
N PRO A 138 -2.88 0.49 -3.35
CA PRO A 138 -3.75 -0.51 -3.96
C PRO A 138 -4.78 -1.06 -2.96
N SER A 139 -5.98 -1.42 -3.40
CA SER A 139 -7.07 -1.89 -2.51
C SER A 139 -6.68 -3.12 -1.69
N ILE A 140 -6.00 -4.09 -2.30
CA ILE A 140 -5.54 -5.31 -1.62
C ILE A 140 -4.53 -5.02 -0.50
N VAL A 141 -3.78 -3.92 -0.61
CA VAL A 141 -2.86 -3.43 0.44
C VAL A 141 -3.65 -2.74 1.55
N GLN A 142 -4.62 -1.87 1.20
CA GLN A 142 -5.49 -1.20 2.18
C GLN A 142 -6.30 -2.18 3.03
N GLU A 143 -6.72 -3.29 2.41
CA GLU A 143 -7.53 -4.34 3.05
C GLU A 143 -6.67 -5.37 3.79
N ASN A 144 -5.34 -5.20 3.85
CA ASN A 144 -4.39 -6.15 4.44
C ASN A 144 -4.44 -7.57 3.85
N ARG A 145 -4.98 -7.74 2.63
CA ARG A 145 -5.09 -9.04 1.95
C ARG A 145 -3.85 -9.41 1.14
N LEU A 146 -2.92 -8.48 0.95
CA LEU A 146 -1.69 -8.73 0.20
C LEU A 146 -0.87 -9.86 0.84
N MET A 147 -0.70 -9.86 2.16
CA MET A 147 0.06 -10.88 2.87
C MET A 147 -0.53 -12.28 2.70
N GLU A 148 -1.86 -12.40 2.81
CA GLU A 148 -2.58 -13.66 2.59
C GLU A 148 -2.41 -14.16 1.15
N SER A 149 -2.40 -13.25 0.17
CA SER A 149 -2.21 -13.60 -1.24
C SER A 149 -0.77 -14.05 -1.55
N LEU A 150 0.23 -13.47 -0.88
CA LEU A 150 1.64 -13.83 -1.05
C LEU A 150 2.03 -15.08 -0.25
N LEU A 151 1.33 -15.34 0.85
CA LEU A 151 1.57 -16.47 1.75
C LEU A 151 0.34 -17.39 1.78
N PRO A 152 -0.01 -18.07 0.67
CA PRO A 152 -1.18 -18.94 0.62
C PRO A 152 -1.00 -20.20 1.48
N TYR A 153 -2.10 -20.74 1.96
CA TYR A 153 -2.09 -22.01 2.69
C TYR A 153 -1.66 -23.18 1.80
N SER A 154 -0.86 -24.08 2.38
CA SER A 154 -0.35 -25.29 1.73
C SER A 154 -0.78 -26.59 2.41
N GLY A 155 -1.56 -26.54 3.49
CA GLY A 155 -2.06 -27.73 4.19
C GLY A 155 -3.33 -28.34 3.54
N GLY A 156 -3.42 -29.67 3.55
CA GLY A 156 -4.21 -30.53 2.64
C GLY A 156 -5.74 -30.30 2.56
N LYS A 157 -6.42 -30.66 1.47
CA LYS A 157 -6.31 -31.90 0.68
C LYS A 157 -6.60 -31.69 -0.82
N GLU A 158 -5.82 -32.36 -1.66
CA GLU A 158 -6.39 -33.16 -2.74
C GLU A 158 -7.39 -34.15 -2.11
N ARG A 159 -8.68 -33.81 -2.08
CA ARG A 159 -9.75 -34.82 -1.94
C ARG A 159 -10.03 -35.36 -3.34
N GLY A 160 -9.04 -36.03 -3.90
CA GLY A 160 -9.20 -36.92 -5.05
C GLY A 160 -9.62 -38.29 -4.54
N LYS A 161 -10.93 -38.52 -4.48
CA LYS A 161 -11.60 -39.77 -4.87
C LYS A 161 -13.09 -39.50 -4.97
#